data_AF-A0A929SQD1-F1
#
_entry.id   AF-A0A929SQD1-F1
#
_cell.length_a   1.000
_cell.length_b   1.000
_cell.length_c   1.000
_cell.angle_alpha   90.00
_cell.angle_beta   90.00
_cell.angle_gamma   90.00
#
_symmetry.space_group_name_H-M   'P 1'
#
loop_
_entity.id
_entity.type
_entity.pdbx_description
1 polymer ?
#
loop_
_entity_poly.entity_id
_entity_poly.type
_entity_poly.pdbx_seq_one_letter_code
_entity_poly.pdbx_strand_id
1 'polypeptide(L)'
;MEYIKEISIEKKSLIGFFKYTNKDRKDTISKPETEFKEEKLYKTFNYELDFLKFAEDVDRDIRKKLDSSEISSIYLAINGMLKYMNKYREYIKNNEKEERDSNNSTHNIEEYYQELELYLKELKNMYILAYGENTVDYDIFGNSQNFKTTRYLRERAFREEDRELYKEMKFKKDMNLEELKDIIKENLDKIQNALSKIRIDMEVDIYKIGNWTSKLKENNIEIYNLNINEEKINIGKEDKTYNLYHLNIPAESNMLPLTNIVFYTNNNKTLPEGMDVSTQVIIDMSKYNFVVSEYINTKINISEGIYSKTKNLNIYRYRAYLVKE
;
A
#
# COMPACT_ATOMS: atom_id res chain seq x y z
N MET A 1 -24.67 12.90 -61.89
CA MET A 1 -24.65 13.10 -60.44
C MET A 1 -24.99 11.78 -59.79
N GLU A 2 -24.02 11.09 -59.21
CA GLU A 2 -24.22 10.20 -58.06
C GLU A 2 -22.83 9.78 -57.57
N TYR A 3 -22.35 10.53 -56.58
CA TYR A 3 -21.11 10.27 -55.86
C TYR A 3 -21.46 9.55 -54.54
N ILE A 4 -20.81 8.39 -54.35
CA ILE A 4 -20.51 7.73 -53.07
C ILE A 4 -21.71 7.12 -52.31
N LYS A 5 -21.99 5.85 -52.63
CA LYS A 5 -22.38 4.83 -51.67
C LYS A 5 -21.47 3.62 -51.88
N GLU A 6 -21.11 2.97 -50.77
CA GLU A 6 -20.33 1.72 -50.66
C GLU A 6 -18.79 1.85 -50.67
N ILE A 7 -18.24 2.34 -49.56
CA ILE A 7 -17.01 1.76 -48.99
C ILE A 7 -17.39 1.19 -47.63
N SER A 8 -17.99 0.01 -47.66
CA SER A 8 -18.10 -0.87 -46.50
C SER A 8 -17.41 -2.17 -46.84
N ILE A 9 -16.52 -2.60 -45.95
CA ILE A 9 -15.93 -3.95 -45.90
C ILE A 9 -14.80 -4.15 -46.91
N GLU A 10 -13.59 -3.75 -46.52
CA GLU A 10 -12.38 -4.58 -46.66
C GLU A 10 -11.20 -3.94 -45.90
N LYS A 11 -11.36 -3.78 -44.57
CA LYS A 11 -10.19 -3.86 -43.68
C LYS A 11 -9.79 -5.34 -43.61
N LYS A 12 -9.22 -5.84 -44.72
CA LYS A 12 -8.49 -7.11 -44.74
C LYS A 12 -7.33 -6.97 -43.76
N SER A 13 -7.58 -7.52 -42.59
CA SER A 13 -6.72 -7.70 -41.45
C SER A 13 -5.23 -7.85 -41.83
N LEU A 14 -4.40 -6.90 -41.37
CA LEU A 14 -2.93 -6.99 -41.40
C LEU A 14 -2.41 -8.30 -40.76
N ILE A 15 -3.23 -8.97 -39.94
CA ILE A 15 -2.91 -10.26 -39.31
C ILE A 15 -2.85 -11.40 -40.34
N GLY A 16 -3.59 -11.28 -41.45
CA GLY A 16 -3.51 -12.23 -42.57
C GLY A 16 -2.20 -12.12 -43.37
N PHE A 17 -1.60 -10.93 -43.41
CA PHE A 17 -0.38 -10.68 -44.19
C PHE A 17 0.88 -11.30 -43.54
N PHE A 18 0.92 -11.40 -42.21
CA PHE A 18 2.03 -12.05 -41.49
C PHE A 18 1.94 -13.59 -41.48
N LYS A 19 0.79 -14.18 -41.83
CA LYS A 19 0.63 -15.64 -41.85
C LYS A 19 1.21 -16.34 -43.09
N TYR A 20 1.56 -15.59 -44.13
CA TYR A 20 2.02 -16.17 -45.41
C TYR A 20 3.47 -15.85 -45.79
N THR A 21 4.18 -15.02 -45.03
CA THR A 21 5.60 -14.70 -45.33
C THR A 21 6.61 -15.70 -44.76
N ASN A 22 6.16 -16.67 -43.97
CA ASN A 22 7.03 -17.70 -43.36
C ASN A 22 6.85 -19.10 -43.99
N LYS A 23 6.60 -19.20 -45.31
CA LYS A 23 6.47 -20.50 -45.98
C LYS A 23 7.64 -20.94 -46.87
N ASP A 24 8.66 -20.10 -47.07
CA ASP A 24 9.79 -20.42 -47.95
C ASP A 24 11.18 -20.19 -47.32
N ARG A 25 11.47 -20.82 -46.18
CA ARG A 25 12.86 -21.14 -45.80
C ARG A 25 12.93 -22.53 -45.15
N LYS A 26 13.23 -23.54 -45.98
CA LYS A 26 13.75 -24.83 -45.52
C LYS A 26 15.23 -24.71 -45.19
N ASP A 27 15.59 -25.41 -44.11
CA ASP A 27 16.92 -25.88 -43.71
C ASP A 27 17.92 -24.85 -43.15
N THR A 28 17.88 -24.67 -41.83
CA THR A 28 19.10 -24.70 -41.01
C THR A 28 18.76 -25.16 -39.59
N ILE A 29 19.20 -26.37 -39.23
CA ILE A 29 19.12 -26.90 -37.86
C ILE A 29 19.98 -26.01 -36.95
N SER A 30 19.38 -25.33 -35.97
CA SER A 30 20.13 -24.73 -34.86
C SER A 30 19.29 -24.50 -33.60
N LYS A 31 19.72 -25.18 -32.53
CA LYS A 31 19.38 -25.06 -31.10
C LYS A 31 17.96 -25.47 -30.67
N PRO A 32 17.82 -26.13 -29.50
CA PRO A 32 16.50 -26.38 -28.93
C PRO A 32 15.84 -25.04 -28.66
N GLU A 33 14.65 -24.83 -29.24
CA GLU A 33 13.79 -23.70 -28.93
C GLU A 33 13.57 -23.71 -27.41
N THR A 34 14.13 -22.73 -26.71
CA THR A 34 13.65 -22.39 -25.37
C THR A 34 12.14 -22.22 -25.49
N GLU A 35 11.38 -23.08 -24.82
CA GLU A 35 9.93 -23.00 -24.72
C GLU A 35 9.54 -21.54 -24.53
N PHE A 36 8.89 -20.95 -25.55
CA PHE A 36 8.20 -19.69 -25.37
C PHE A 36 7.13 -19.97 -24.31
N LYS A 37 7.40 -19.62 -23.05
CA LYS A 37 6.37 -19.54 -22.03
C LYS A 37 5.32 -18.58 -22.56
N GLU A 38 4.13 -19.08 -22.87
CA GLU A 38 2.98 -18.24 -23.19
C GLU A 38 2.87 -17.17 -22.09
N GLU A 39 2.96 -15.89 -22.48
CA GLU A 39 2.68 -14.79 -21.54
C GLU A 39 1.23 -14.94 -21.10
N LYS A 40 1.03 -15.36 -19.85
CA LYS A 40 -0.31 -15.41 -19.26
C LYS A 40 -0.90 -14.00 -19.34
N LEU A 41 -2.00 -13.85 -20.07
CA LEU A 41 -2.79 -12.63 -20.08
C LEU A 41 -3.46 -12.50 -18.71
N TYR A 42 -2.91 -11.63 -17.86
CA TYR A 42 -3.52 -11.30 -16.58
C TYR A 42 -4.63 -10.27 -16.76
N LYS A 43 -5.66 -10.37 -15.92
CA LYS A 43 -6.75 -9.39 -15.89
C LYS A 43 -6.26 -8.10 -15.20
N THR A 44 -6.59 -6.94 -15.77
CA THR A 44 -6.43 -5.65 -15.10
C THR A 44 -7.61 -5.39 -14.17
N PHE A 45 -7.33 -5.02 -12.94
CA PHE A 45 -8.31 -4.65 -11.93
C PHE A 45 -9.04 -3.37 -12.33
N ASN A 46 -10.37 -3.44 -12.36
CA ASN A 46 -11.23 -2.28 -12.51
C ASN A 46 -11.96 -2.01 -11.19
N TYR A 47 -11.68 -0.88 -10.55
CA TYR A 47 -12.25 -0.56 -9.24
C TYR A 47 -13.79 -0.63 -9.22
N GLU A 48 -14.48 -0.05 -10.20
CA GLU A 48 -15.95 -0.01 -10.21
C GLU A 48 -16.58 -1.41 -10.42
N LEU A 49 -15.95 -2.27 -11.21
CA LEU A 49 -16.50 -3.57 -11.59
C LEU A 49 -16.06 -4.70 -10.65
N ASP A 50 -14.84 -4.63 -10.13
CA ASP A 50 -14.18 -5.76 -9.47
C ASP A 50 -14.04 -5.59 -7.95
N PHE A 51 -14.13 -4.37 -7.41
CA PHE A 51 -13.74 -4.09 -6.02
C PHE A 51 -14.46 -4.95 -4.98
N LEU A 52 -15.78 -5.14 -5.11
CA LEU A 52 -16.53 -5.92 -4.12
C LEU A 52 -16.02 -7.36 -4.00
N LYS A 53 -15.86 -8.04 -5.14
CA LYS A 53 -15.39 -9.42 -5.16
C LYS A 53 -13.91 -9.51 -4.77
N PHE A 54 -13.08 -8.59 -5.29
CA PHE A 54 -11.67 -8.48 -4.93
C PHE A 54 -11.48 -8.35 -3.42
N ALA A 55 -12.25 -7.45 -2.78
CA ALA A 55 -12.17 -7.18 -1.37
C ALA A 55 -12.54 -8.40 -0.51
N GLU A 56 -13.61 -9.12 -0.87
CA GLU A 56 -14.01 -10.35 -0.17
C GLU A 56 -12.99 -11.48 -0.33
N ASP A 57 -12.51 -11.70 -1.56
CA ASP A 57 -11.56 -12.78 -1.84
C ASP A 57 -10.19 -12.54 -1.17
N VAL A 58 -9.69 -11.30 -1.20
CA VAL A 58 -8.43 -10.94 -0.52
C VAL A 58 -8.57 -10.97 1.00
N ASP A 59 -9.68 -10.49 1.58
CA ASP A 59 -9.87 -10.58 3.03
C ASP A 59 -9.91 -12.04 3.50
N ARG A 60 -10.56 -12.91 2.73
CA ARG A 60 -10.56 -14.35 3.01
C ARG A 60 -9.16 -14.95 2.95
N ASP A 61 -8.33 -14.54 1.99
CA ASP A 61 -6.94 -14.99 1.87
C ASP A 61 -6.09 -14.49 3.04
N ILE A 62 -6.22 -13.21 3.39
CA ILE A 62 -5.55 -12.59 4.55
C ILE A 62 -5.89 -13.33 5.84
N ARG A 63 -7.18 -13.56 6.13
CA ARG A 63 -7.63 -14.27 7.33
C ARG A 63 -7.14 -15.71 7.42
N LYS A 64 -6.84 -16.34 6.28
CA LYS A 64 -6.30 -17.72 6.21
C LYS A 64 -4.79 -17.77 6.40
N LYS A 65 -4.06 -16.79 5.87
CA LYS A 65 -2.59 -16.81 5.76
C LYS A 65 -1.88 -16.02 6.86
N LEU A 66 -2.50 -14.97 7.36
CA LEU A 66 -1.88 -14.09 8.35
C LEU A 66 -2.34 -14.44 9.76
N ASP A 67 -1.39 -14.39 10.71
CA ASP A 67 -1.71 -14.55 12.12
C ASP A 67 -2.12 -13.23 12.78
N SER A 68 -2.67 -13.31 13.99
CA SER A 68 -3.16 -12.12 14.70
C SER A 68 -2.06 -11.10 15.00
N SER A 69 -0.81 -11.54 15.15
CA SER A 69 0.31 -10.65 15.43
C SER A 69 0.74 -9.90 14.18
N GLU A 70 0.68 -10.52 13.00
CA GLU A 70 0.90 -9.86 11.71
C GLU A 70 -0.19 -8.81 11.43
N ILE A 71 -1.46 -9.15 11.68
CA ILE A 71 -2.57 -8.19 11.56
C ILE A 71 -2.40 -7.01 12.53
N SER A 72 -1.97 -7.26 13.77
CA SER A 72 -1.62 -6.21 14.74
C SER A 72 -0.50 -5.32 14.20
N SER A 73 0.57 -5.89 13.66
CA SER A 73 1.69 -5.10 13.10
C SER A 73 1.24 -4.21 11.93
N ILE A 74 0.38 -4.74 11.05
CA ILE A 74 -0.22 -3.97 9.96
C ILE A 74 -1.03 -2.79 10.53
N TYR A 75 -1.86 -3.03 11.55
CA TYR A 75 -2.62 -1.97 12.22
C TYR A 75 -1.69 -0.89 12.82
N LEU A 76 -0.60 -1.28 13.49
CA LEU A 76 0.37 -0.33 14.04
C LEU A 76 1.07 0.50 12.95
N ALA A 77 1.42 -0.13 11.83
CA ALA A 77 2.05 0.57 10.71
C ALA A 77 1.16 1.67 10.13
N ILE A 78 -0.12 1.37 9.88
CA ILE A 78 -1.06 2.36 9.32
C ILE A 78 -1.38 3.48 10.34
N ASN A 79 -1.21 3.22 11.63
CA ASN A 79 -1.34 4.20 12.71
C ASN A 79 -0.01 4.88 13.10
N GLY A 80 0.82 5.17 12.09
CA GLY A 80 1.99 6.03 12.22
C GLY A 80 3.34 5.33 12.43
N MET A 81 3.35 4.06 12.87
CA MET A 81 4.61 3.34 13.11
C MET A 81 5.43 3.10 11.83
N LEU A 82 4.77 3.07 10.66
CA LEU A 82 5.43 2.80 9.37
C LEU A 82 6.55 3.79 9.03
N LYS A 83 6.41 5.07 9.45
CA LYS A 83 7.47 6.08 9.27
C LYS A 83 8.77 5.61 9.93
N TYR A 84 8.68 5.16 11.17
CA TYR A 84 9.82 4.77 11.99
C TYR A 84 10.39 3.42 11.57
N MET A 85 9.54 2.50 11.10
CA MET A 85 9.99 1.26 10.45
C MET A 85 10.85 1.53 9.21
N ASN A 86 10.42 2.45 8.34
CA ASN A 86 11.20 2.83 7.16
C ASN A 86 12.53 3.51 7.54
N LYS A 87 12.52 4.37 8.56
CA LYS A 87 13.74 4.98 9.11
C LYS A 87 14.71 3.93 9.67
N TYR A 88 14.19 2.93 10.39
CA TYR A 88 15.01 1.82 10.87
C TYR A 88 15.61 0.99 9.72
N ARG A 89 14.84 0.75 8.66
CA ARG A 89 15.31 0.07 7.44
C ARG A 89 16.44 0.84 6.75
N GLU A 90 16.31 2.16 6.66
CA GLU A 90 17.36 3.05 6.13
C GLU A 90 18.63 3.00 7.00
N TYR A 91 18.45 3.07 8.33
CA TYR A 91 19.52 2.92 9.31
C TYR A 91 20.30 1.61 9.11
N ILE A 92 19.64 0.45 9.01
CA ILE A 92 20.33 -0.83 8.79
C ILE A 92 21.13 -0.82 7.48
N LYS A 93 20.51 -0.40 6.38
CA LYS A 93 21.16 -0.37 5.06
C LYS A 93 22.40 0.53 5.02
N ASN A 94 22.42 1.61 5.79
CA ASN A 94 23.56 2.50 5.87
C ASN A 94 24.69 1.87 6.69
N ASN A 95 24.40 1.30 7.86
CA ASN A 95 25.40 0.59 8.67
C ASN A 95 26.06 -0.59 7.90
N GLU A 96 25.28 -1.36 7.13
CA GLU A 96 25.81 -2.45 6.29
C GLU A 96 26.78 -1.96 5.18
N LYS A 97 26.62 -0.71 4.72
CA LYS A 97 27.54 -0.08 3.76
C LYS A 97 28.79 0.47 4.44
N GLU A 98 28.66 1.00 5.65
CA GLU A 98 29.76 1.56 6.43
C GLU A 98 30.77 0.50 6.87
N GLU A 99 30.32 -0.74 7.16
CA GLU A 99 31.22 -1.88 7.37
C GLU A 99 32.08 -2.18 6.12
N ARG A 100 31.65 -1.74 4.93
CA ARG A 100 32.39 -1.92 3.66
C ARG A 100 33.29 -0.73 3.31
N ASP A 101 32.95 0.47 3.78
CA ASP A 101 33.66 1.73 3.50
C ASP A 101 34.05 2.45 4.81
N SER A 102 35.27 2.19 5.31
CA SER A 102 35.71 2.55 6.68
C SER A 102 35.83 4.05 7.05
N ASN A 103 35.27 5.01 6.30
CA ASN A 103 35.58 6.45 6.49
C ASN A 103 34.39 7.42 6.30
N ASN A 104 33.25 7.19 6.96
CA ASN A 104 32.28 8.24 7.37
C ASN A 104 30.99 7.58 7.88
N SER A 105 30.63 7.73 9.16
CA SER A 105 29.22 7.75 9.61
C SER A 105 29.04 7.82 11.12
N THR A 106 28.91 9.03 11.64
CA THR A 106 28.28 9.26 12.94
C THR A 106 26.93 9.96 12.77
N HIS A 107 26.69 10.59 11.62
CA HIS A 107 25.54 11.49 11.40
C HIS A 107 24.18 10.78 11.29
N ASN A 108 24.14 9.56 10.73
CA ASN A 108 22.87 8.86 10.48
C ASN A 108 22.28 8.16 11.72
N ILE A 109 23.11 7.86 12.72
CA ILE A 109 22.68 7.17 13.94
C ILE A 109 21.96 8.15 14.86
N GLU A 110 22.54 9.33 15.07
CA GLU A 110 21.97 10.36 15.94
C GLU A 110 20.59 10.83 15.44
N GLU A 111 20.42 11.03 14.13
CA GLU A 111 19.13 11.43 13.54
C GLU A 111 18.03 10.37 13.78
N TYR A 112 18.35 9.08 13.60
CA TYR A 112 17.41 8.00 13.85
C TYR A 112 16.94 7.98 15.31
N TYR A 113 17.87 8.04 16.25
CA TYR A 113 17.55 8.02 17.68
C TYR A 113 16.77 9.28 18.10
N GLN A 114 17.09 10.46 17.57
CA GLN A 114 16.34 11.69 17.81
C GLN A 114 14.90 11.61 17.31
N GLU A 115 14.67 11.11 16.10
CA GLU A 115 13.30 10.91 15.58
C GLU A 115 12.52 9.89 16.43
N LEU A 116 13.18 8.85 16.89
CA LEU A 116 12.57 7.83 17.73
C LEU A 116 12.20 8.35 19.12
N GLU A 117 13.04 9.21 19.72
CA GLU A 117 12.73 9.91 20.97
C GLU A 117 11.51 10.82 20.84
N LEU A 118 11.42 11.56 19.73
CA LEU A 118 10.25 12.37 19.43
C LEU A 118 9.00 11.51 19.31
N TYR A 119 9.08 10.35 18.64
CA TYR A 119 7.96 9.43 18.55
C TYR A 119 7.50 8.91 19.91
N LEU A 120 8.44 8.47 20.74
CA LEU A 120 8.13 7.98 22.09
C LEU A 120 7.47 9.07 22.92
N LYS A 121 7.94 10.31 22.82
CA LYS A 121 7.35 11.46 23.49
C LYS A 121 5.92 11.73 23.00
N GLU A 122 5.68 11.69 21.69
CA GLU A 122 4.35 11.83 21.10
C GLU A 122 3.40 10.73 21.56
N LEU A 123 3.85 9.47 21.55
CA LEU A 123 3.08 8.32 22.06
C LEU A 123 2.69 8.49 23.52
N LYS A 124 3.64 8.90 24.38
CA LYS A 124 3.38 9.17 25.81
C LYS A 124 2.38 10.31 26.00
N ASN A 125 2.51 11.40 25.25
CA ASN A 125 1.59 12.52 25.34
C ASN A 125 0.17 12.13 24.89
N MET A 126 0.04 11.46 23.76
CA MET A 126 -1.24 10.99 23.26
C MET A 126 -1.88 9.94 24.19
N TYR A 127 -1.07 9.11 24.86
CA TYR A 127 -1.55 8.14 25.85
C TYR A 127 -2.17 8.86 27.05
N ILE A 128 -1.49 9.88 27.59
CA ILE A 128 -2.00 10.71 28.68
C ILE A 128 -3.29 11.42 28.28
N LEU A 129 -3.38 11.93 27.05
CA LEU A 129 -4.61 12.57 26.55
C LEU A 129 -5.78 11.60 26.42
N ALA A 130 -5.51 10.35 26.01
CA ALA A 130 -6.55 9.35 25.79
C ALA A 130 -7.06 8.71 27.10
N TYR A 131 -6.17 8.39 28.03
CA TYR A 131 -6.51 7.63 29.24
C TYR A 131 -6.45 8.48 30.53
N GLY A 132 -5.62 9.52 30.58
CA GLY A 132 -5.41 10.37 31.75
C GLY A 132 -4.08 10.13 32.47
N GLU A 133 -3.63 11.09 33.28
CA GLU A 133 -2.30 11.03 33.92
C GLU A 133 -2.16 9.92 34.98
N ASN A 134 -3.26 9.59 35.67
CA ASN A 134 -3.30 8.68 36.82
C ASN A 134 -3.74 7.25 36.45
N THR A 135 -3.81 6.91 35.17
CA THR A 135 -4.19 5.56 34.78
C THR A 135 -3.10 4.58 35.13
N VAL A 136 -3.49 3.50 35.81
CA VAL A 136 -2.69 2.29 35.92
C VAL A 136 -2.42 1.83 34.47
N ASP A 137 -1.19 1.41 34.18
CA ASP A 137 -0.82 0.85 32.88
C ASP A 137 -1.89 -0.14 32.39
N TYR A 138 -2.12 -0.17 31.08
CA TYR A 138 -3.20 -0.91 30.43
C TYR A 138 -3.56 -2.19 31.18
N ASP A 139 -4.72 -2.21 31.84
CA ASP A 139 -5.21 -3.38 32.55
C ASP A 139 -5.60 -4.43 31.51
N ILE A 140 -4.71 -5.40 31.32
CA ILE A 140 -4.86 -6.55 30.40
C ILE A 140 -6.15 -7.33 30.70
N PHE A 141 -6.79 -7.13 31.86
CA PHE A 141 -7.96 -7.89 32.32
C PHE A 141 -9.19 -7.06 32.72
N GLY A 142 -9.17 -5.72 32.69
CA GLY A 142 -10.09 -4.95 33.53
C GLY A 142 -10.72 -3.71 32.92
N ASN A 143 -11.43 -3.85 31.80
CA ASN A 143 -12.71 -3.18 31.51
C ASN A 143 -13.16 -3.51 30.09
N SER A 144 -13.48 -4.77 29.82
CA SER A 144 -14.33 -5.09 28.67
C SER A 144 -15.72 -4.54 28.98
N GLN A 145 -15.97 -3.25 28.70
CA GLN A 145 -17.32 -2.85 28.39
C GLN A 145 -17.68 -3.68 27.16
N ASN A 146 -18.40 -4.77 27.40
CA ASN A 146 -18.96 -5.59 26.35
C ASN A 146 -19.78 -4.66 25.45
N PHE A 147 -19.21 -4.19 24.35
CA PHE A 147 -19.95 -3.48 23.33
C PHE A 147 -20.83 -4.52 22.64
N LYS A 148 -21.92 -4.90 23.31
CA LYS A 148 -23.04 -5.69 22.76
C LYS A 148 -23.86 -4.86 21.78
N THR A 149 -23.32 -3.76 21.26
CA THR A 149 -23.97 -2.92 20.26
C THR A 149 -23.71 -3.55 18.90
N THR A 150 -24.80 -3.87 18.19
CA THR A 150 -24.70 -4.38 16.82
C THR A 150 -24.29 -3.21 15.93
N ARG A 151 -23.15 -3.34 15.25
CA ARG A 151 -22.60 -2.36 14.31
C ARG A 151 -22.82 -2.85 12.88
N TYR A 152 -22.61 -1.98 11.91
CA TYR A 152 -22.81 -2.31 10.50
C TYR A 152 -21.62 -1.89 9.65
N LEU A 153 -21.20 -2.77 8.73
CA LEU A 153 -20.36 -2.43 7.58
C LEU A 153 -21.24 -2.64 6.34
N ARG A 154 -21.51 -1.55 5.61
CA ARG A 154 -22.59 -1.48 4.61
C ARG A 154 -23.91 -1.97 5.22
N GLU A 155 -24.48 -3.03 4.66
CA GLU A 155 -25.75 -3.64 5.09
C GLU A 155 -25.54 -4.85 6.02
N ARG A 156 -24.29 -5.19 6.36
CA ARG A 156 -23.96 -6.39 7.15
C ARG A 156 -23.68 -6.04 8.60
N ALA A 157 -24.43 -6.67 9.50
CA ALA A 157 -24.29 -6.51 10.95
C ALA A 157 -23.07 -7.28 11.50
N PHE A 158 -22.40 -6.72 12.50
CA PHE A 158 -21.27 -7.36 13.20
C PHE A 158 -21.18 -6.92 14.66
N ARG A 159 -20.44 -7.70 15.47
CA ARG A 159 -20.25 -7.49 16.92
C ARG A 159 -18.79 -7.73 17.28
N GLU A 160 -17.93 -6.82 16.86
CA GLU A 160 -16.50 -6.83 17.17
C GLU A 160 -16.03 -5.46 17.64
N GLU A 161 -14.90 -5.45 18.36
CA GLU A 161 -14.27 -4.25 18.89
C GLU A 161 -13.29 -3.66 17.87
N ASP A 162 -13.16 -2.33 17.88
CA ASP A 162 -12.09 -1.63 17.18
C ASP A 162 -10.73 -2.08 17.74
N ARG A 163 -9.73 -2.21 16.88
CA ARG A 163 -8.36 -2.34 17.34
C ARG A 163 -7.90 -1.02 17.95
N GLU A 164 -7.06 -1.12 18.97
CA GLU A 164 -6.65 0.03 19.77
C GLU A 164 -5.13 0.15 19.77
N LEU A 165 -4.60 1.31 19.36
CA LEU A 165 -3.17 1.53 19.13
C LEU A 165 -2.30 1.07 20.31
N TYR A 166 -2.62 1.50 21.52
CA TYR A 166 -1.81 1.23 22.71
C TYR A 166 -1.91 -0.23 23.19
N LYS A 167 -3.08 -0.86 22.97
CA LYS A 167 -3.29 -2.28 23.25
C LYS A 167 -2.46 -3.15 22.31
N GLU A 168 -2.56 -2.90 21.01
CA GLU A 168 -1.84 -3.66 19.98
C GLU A 168 -0.32 -3.47 20.12
N MET A 169 0.13 -2.26 20.49
CA MET A 169 1.55 -1.97 20.76
C MET A 169 2.03 -2.52 22.11
N LYS A 170 1.12 -2.95 23.00
CA LYS A 170 1.42 -3.30 24.40
C LYS A 170 2.17 -2.18 25.13
N PHE A 171 1.70 -0.96 24.94
CA PHE A 171 2.35 0.24 25.46
C PHE A 171 2.34 0.29 26.98
N LYS A 172 3.43 0.80 27.56
CA LYS A 172 3.55 1.09 28.99
C LYS A 172 3.99 2.53 29.17
N LYS A 173 3.51 3.21 30.20
CA LYS A 173 3.83 4.63 30.43
C LYS A 173 5.33 4.86 30.63
N ASP A 174 6.00 3.91 31.27
CA ASP A 174 7.43 3.90 31.54
C ASP A 174 8.29 3.34 30.39
N MET A 175 7.68 2.97 29.26
CA MET A 175 8.38 2.43 28.08
C MET A 175 9.59 3.30 27.70
N ASN A 176 10.74 2.67 27.54
CA ASN A 176 11.98 3.33 27.17
C ASN A 176 12.26 3.23 25.66
N LEU A 177 13.32 3.91 25.23
CA LEU A 177 13.66 4.03 23.81
C LEU A 177 14.10 2.71 23.18
N GLU A 178 14.83 1.87 23.92
CA GLU A 178 15.30 0.57 23.40
C GLU A 178 14.14 -0.42 23.28
N GLU A 179 13.21 -0.42 24.24
CA GLU A 179 11.97 -1.20 24.15
C GLU A 179 11.14 -0.81 22.92
N LEU A 180 10.99 0.50 22.64
CA LEU A 180 10.28 0.97 21.45
C LEU A 180 10.98 0.55 20.15
N LYS A 181 12.32 0.61 20.13
CA LYS A 181 13.13 0.16 18.99
C LYS A 181 12.94 -1.33 18.71
N ASP A 182 12.93 -2.16 19.75
CA ASP A 182 12.67 -3.60 19.61
C ASP A 182 11.26 -3.87 19.07
N ILE A 183 10.25 -3.12 19.55
CA ILE A 183 8.88 -3.19 19.02
C ILE A 183 8.85 -2.83 17.53
N ILE A 184 9.51 -1.75 17.11
CA ILE A 184 9.54 -1.34 15.70
C ILE A 184 10.19 -2.43 14.83
N LYS A 185 11.32 -2.98 15.29
CA LYS A 185 12.02 -4.06 14.58
C LYS A 185 11.13 -5.29 14.42
N GLU A 186 10.54 -5.77 15.52
CA GLU A 186 9.66 -6.95 15.51
C GLU A 186 8.46 -6.74 14.56
N ASN A 187 7.85 -5.56 14.59
CA ASN A 187 6.70 -5.26 13.74
C ASN A 187 7.09 -5.05 12.26
N LEU A 188 8.29 -4.54 11.96
CA LEU A 188 8.81 -4.49 10.59
C LEU A 188 8.97 -5.89 10.00
N ASP A 189 9.60 -6.81 10.75
CA ASP A 189 9.80 -8.20 10.31
C ASP A 189 8.44 -8.89 10.03
N LYS A 190 7.46 -8.68 10.92
CA LYS A 190 6.10 -9.20 10.74
C LYS A 190 5.39 -8.65 9.50
N ILE A 191 5.53 -7.36 9.20
CA ILE A 191 4.92 -6.77 8.00
C ILE A 191 5.58 -7.30 6.73
N GLN A 192 6.90 -7.46 6.73
CA GLN A 192 7.62 -8.04 5.59
C GLN A 192 7.18 -9.49 5.35
N ASN A 193 7.05 -10.28 6.41
CA ASN A 193 6.51 -11.64 6.34
C ASN A 193 5.07 -11.65 5.81
N ALA A 194 4.20 -10.78 6.33
CA ALA A 194 2.82 -10.67 5.88
C ALA A 194 2.72 -10.31 4.39
N LEU A 195 3.48 -9.31 3.93
CA LEU A 195 3.57 -8.92 2.52
C LEU A 195 4.00 -10.10 1.64
N SER A 196 4.95 -10.91 2.08
CA SER A 196 5.43 -12.08 1.30
C SER A 196 4.36 -13.15 1.07
N LYS A 197 3.35 -13.24 1.95
CA LYS A 197 2.29 -14.27 1.91
C LYS A 197 1.10 -13.89 1.01
N ILE A 198 0.85 -12.59 0.83
CA ILE A 198 -0.31 -12.09 0.07
C ILE A 198 0.14 -11.69 -1.33
N ARG A 199 -0.42 -12.36 -2.33
CA ARG A 199 -0.11 -12.17 -3.75
C ARG A 199 -1.39 -11.86 -4.51
N ILE A 200 -1.36 -10.85 -5.37
CA ILE A 200 -2.50 -10.42 -6.16
C ILE A 200 -2.32 -10.86 -7.61
N ASP A 201 -3.20 -11.74 -8.10
CA ASP A 201 -3.13 -12.31 -9.45
C ASP A 201 -3.80 -11.43 -10.52
N MET A 202 -3.70 -10.10 -10.35
CA MET A 202 -4.25 -9.10 -11.26
C MET A 202 -3.32 -7.89 -11.34
N GLU A 203 -3.28 -7.23 -12.50
CA GLU A 203 -2.61 -5.93 -12.62
C GLU A 203 -3.46 -4.88 -11.92
N VAL A 204 -2.87 -4.06 -11.05
CA VAL A 204 -3.60 -3.12 -10.18
C VAL A 204 -3.01 -1.72 -10.28
N ASP A 205 -3.87 -0.73 -10.49
CA ASP A 205 -3.50 0.67 -10.36
C ASP A 205 -3.68 1.15 -8.90
N ILE A 206 -2.65 1.82 -8.37
CA ILE A 206 -2.65 2.40 -7.02
C ILE A 206 -2.20 3.86 -7.06
N TYR A 207 -2.74 4.66 -6.14
CA TYR A 207 -2.64 6.12 -6.18
C TYR A 207 -2.16 6.70 -4.85
N LYS A 208 -1.34 7.75 -4.92
CA LYS A 208 -0.93 8.55 -3.75
C LYS A 208 -0.72 10.00 -4.11
N ILE A 209 -1.33 10.90 -3.35
CA ILE A 209 -1.09 12.34 -3.47
C ILE A 209 -0.14 12.79 -2.37
N GLY A 210 0.88 13.53 -2.77
CA GLY A 210 1.82 14.20 -1.88
C GLY A 210 2.01 15.67 -2.25
N ASN A 211 2.71 16.40 -1.38
CA ASN A 211 3.11 17.77 -1.67
C ASN A 211 4.07 17.81 -2.88
N TRP A 212 4.29 19.01 -3.44
CA TRP A 212 5.11 19.19 -4.65
C TRP A 212 6.59 18.79 -4.46
N THR A 213 7.11 18.76 -3.24
CA THR A 213 8.50 18.33 -2.93
C THR A 213 8.61 16.83 -2.72
N SER A 214 7.50 16.13 -2.46
CA SER A 214 7.47 14.69 -2.26
C SER A 214 7.91 14.01 -3.53
N LYS A 215 8.88 13.10 -3.40
CA LYS A 215 9.36 12.19 -4.45
C LYS A 215 8.82 10.79 -4.19
N LEU A 216 8.86 9.93 -5.21
CA LEU A 216 8.59 8.51 -5.06
C LEU A 216 9.63 7.89 -4.11
N LYS A 217 9.16 7.19 -3.07
CA LYS A 217 10.01 6.57 -2.05
C LYS A 217 10.27 5.10 -2.39
N GLU A 218 11.11 4.88 -3.39
CA GLU A 218 11.34 3.56 -4.01
C GLU A 218 11.91 2.50 -3.05
N ASN A 219 12.51 2.90 -1.93
CA ASN A 219 13.13 1.99 -0.97
C ASN A 219 12.28 1.70 0.28
N ASN A 220 11.06 2.21 0.34
CA ASN A 220 10.20 2.14 1.51
C ASN A 220 9.06 1.14 1.36
N ILE A 221 8.52 0.71 2.50
CA ILE A 221 7.16 0.18 2.56
C ILE A 221 6.21 1.38 2.60
N GLU A 222 5.27 1.44 1.67
CA GLU A 222 4.39 2.60 1.48
C GLU A 222 2.92 2.19 1.42
N ILE A 223 2.06 3.14 1.77
CA ILE A 223 0.60 3.02 1.67
C ILE A 223 0.13 3.83 0.47
N TYR A 224 -0.70 3.20 -0.36
CA TYR A 224 -1.39 3.79 -1.51
C TYR A 224 -2.88 3.45 -1.45
N ASN A 225 -3.71 4.11 -2.26
CA ASN A 225 -5.14 3.82 -2.41
C ASN A 225 -5.46 3.15 -3.75
N LEU A 226 -6.38 2.19 -3.74
CA LEU A 226 -6.97 1.61 -4.96
C LEU A 226 -7.90 2.61 -5.67
N ASN A 227 -8.54 3.50 -4.91
CA ASN A 227 -9.43 4.53 -5.43
C ASN A 227 -8.77 5.91 -5.34
N ILE A 228 -8.50 6.51 -6.49
CA ILE A 228 -7.96 7.88 -6.59
C ILE A 228 -8.83 8.92 -5.87
N ASN A 229 -10.15 8.69 -5.74
CA ASN A 229 -11.03 9.65 -5.10
C ASN A 229 -10.74 9.80 -3.59
N GLU A 230 -10.26 8.73 -2.94
CA GLU A 230 -9.88 8.76 -1.52
C GLU A 230 -8.63 9.62 -1.28
N GLU A 231 -7.76 9.77 -2.28
CA GLU A 231 -6.55 10.60 -2.17
C GLU A 231 -6.84 12.11 -2.16
N LYS A 232 -8.04 12.53 -2.54
CA LYS A 232 -8.40 13.96 -2.60
C LYS A 232 -8.29 14.65 -1.24
N ILE A 233 -8.44 13.90 -0.14
CA ILE A 233 -8.30 14.41 1.22
C ILE A 233 -6.89 14.94 1.51
N ASN A 234 -5.88 14.42 0.82
CA ASN A 234 -4.48 14.82 0.99
C ASN A 234 -4.15 16.15 0.31
N ILE A 235 -5.10 16.73 -0.43
CA ILE A 235 -4.93 18.04 -1.04
C ILE A 235 -5.36 19.13 -0.06
N GLY A 236 -4.40 19.65 0.68
CA GLY A 236 -4.59 20.71 1.66
C GLY A 236 -4.91 22.09 1.07
N LYS A 237 -5.21 23.02 1.98
CA LYS A 237 -5.53 24.41 1.66
C LYS A 237 -4.30 25.25 1.30
N GLU A 238 -3.17 24.93 1.91
CA GLU A 238 -1.96 25.77 1.92
C GLU A 238 -1.18 25.68 0.61
N ASP A 239 -0.77 24.47 0.20
CA ASP A 239 0.04 24.30 -1.01
C ASP A 239 -0.78 24.59 -2.27
N LYS A 240 -0.13 25.17 -3.28
CA LYS A 240 -0.73 25.46 -4.59
C LYS A 240 -0.56 24.33 -5.60
N THR A 241 0.43 23.47 -5.36
CA THR A 241 0.86 22.42 -6.29
C THR A 241 1.06 21.13 -5.51
N TYR A 242 0.61 20.02 -6.12
CA TYR A 242 0.69 18.68 -5.56
C TYR A 242 1.17 17.69 -6.62
N ASN A 243 1.72 16.57 -6.16
CA ASN A 243 2.13 15.46 -7.02
C ASN A 243 1.18 14.27 -6.79
N LEU A 244 0.63 13.71 -7.87
CA LEU A 244 -0.08 12.44 -7.88
C LEU A 244 0.84 11.37 -8.47
N TYR A 245 1.08 10.34 -7.68
CA TYR A 245 1.73 9.11 -8.09
C TYR A 245 0.66 8.09 -8.48
N HIS A 246 0.60 7.75 -9.75
CA HIS A 246 -0.22 6.65 -10.27
C HIS A 246 0.72 5.52 -10.65
N LEU A 247 0.67 4.43 -9.89
CA LEU A 247 1.52 3.27 -10.11
C LEU A 247 0.68 2.13 -10.68
N ASN A 248 1.11 1.62 -11.82
CA ASN A 248 0.59 0.39 -12.41
C ASN A 248 1.44 -0.78 -11.91
N ILE A 249 0.87 -1.58 -11.02
CA ILE A 249 1.52 -2.73 -10.38
C ILE A 249 1.17 -4.01 -11.17
N PRO A 250 2.16 -4.79 -11.62
CA PRO A 250 1.89 -5.98 -12.43
C PRO A 250 1.17 -7.04 -11.62
N ALA A 251 0.49 -7.96 -12.30
CA ALA A 251 -0.05 -9.14 -11.67
C ALA A 251 1.03 -9.97 -10.98
N GLU A 252 0.59 -10.88 -10.12
CA GLU A 252 1.46 -11.77 -9.36
C GLU A 252 2.36 -11.05 -8.33
N SER A 253 2.02 -9.79 -8.02
CA SER A 253 2.74 -8.91 -7.11
C SER A 253 2.32 -9.10 -5.66
N ASN A 254 3.28 -8.94 -4.74
CA ASN A 254 3.02 -8.90 -3.32
C ASN A 254 2.47 -7.53 -2.91
N MET A 255 1.26 -7.52 -2.38
CA MET A 255 0.53 -6.33 -1.97
C MET A 255 -0.47 -6.73 -0.89
N LEU A 256 -0.64 -5.88 0.13
CA LEU A 256 -1.53 -6.15 1.25
C LEU A 256 -2.65 -5.11 1.31
N PRO A 257 -3.83 -5.41 0.74
CA PRO A 257 -5.00 -4.57 0.90
C PRO A 257 -5.50 -4.52 2.35
N LEU A 258 -5.86 -3.31 2.82
CA LEU A 258 -6.35 -3.09 4.18
C LEU A 258 -7.81 -3.50 4.30
N THR A 259 -8.04 -4.77 4.58
CA THR A 259 -9.38 -5.33 4.78
C THR A 259 -9.92 -5.07 6.18
N ASN A 260 -11.21 -5.33 6.39
CA ASN A 260 -11.91 -5.06 7.65
C ASN A 260 -11.17 -5.66 8.87
N ILE A 261 -10.52 -6.82 8.72
CA ILE A 261 -9.80 -7.52 9.80
C ILE A 261 -8.61 -6.73 10.36
N VAL A 262 -8.09 -5.76 9.60
CA VAL A 262 -7.03 -4.86 10.05
C VAL A 262 -7.56 -3.86 11.09
N PHE A 263 -8.82 -3.45 10.99
CA PHE A 263 -9.39 -2.39 11.82
C PHE A 263 -10.16 -2.92 13.03
N TYR A 264 -10.68 -4.14 12.94
CA TYR A 264 -11.48 -4.76 13.99
C TYR A 264 -10.84 -6.05 14.47
N THR A 265 -11.10 -6.37 15.74
CA THR A 265 -10.97 -7.75 16.23
C THR A 265 -11.97 -8.65 15.51
N ASN A 266 -11.78 -9.96 15.59
CA ASN A 266 -12.74 -10.93 15.03
C ASN A 266 -12.91 -12.14 15.96
N ASN A 267 -13.02 -11.85 17.25
CA ASN A 267 -13.10 -12.87 18.29
C ASN A 267 -14.42 -13.62 18.22
N ASN A 268 -15.52 -12.91 17.88
CA ASN A 268 -16.85 -13.52 17.75
C ASN A 268 -17.10 -14.09 16.35
N LYS A 269 -16.14 -13.97 15.42
CA LYS A 269 -16.26 -14.41 14.02
C LYS A 269 -17.46 -13.80 13.29
N THR A 270 -17.83 -12.58 13.66
CA THR A 270 -18.96 -11.87 13.07
C THR A 270 -18.55 -10.79 12.07
N LEU A 271 -17.26 -10.52 11.91
CA LEU A 271 -16.76 -9.47 11.04
C LEU A 271 -16.99 -9.81 9.55
N PRO A 272 -17.75 -9.00 8.79
CA PRO A 272 -17.97 -9.19 7.36
C PRO A 272 -16.65 -9.21 6.59
N GLU A 273 -16.56 -10.11 5.62
CA GLU A 273 -15.45 -10.13 4.67
C GLU A 273 -15.52 -8.89 3.77
N GLY A 274 -14.40 -8.19 3.58
CA GLY A 274 -14.33 -7.05 2.67
C GLY A 274 -13.34 -5.96 3.07
N MET A 275 -13.44 -4.83 2.37
CA MET A 275 -12.63 -3.61 2.50
C MET A 275 -13.56 -2.40 2.64
N ASP A 276 -14.44 -2.44 3.65
CA ASP A 276 -15.47 -1.42 3.84
C ASP A 276 -14.96 -0.18 4.60
N VAL A 277 -13.84 -0.33 5.31
CA VAL A 277 -13.23 0.74 6.11
C VAL A 277 -12.21 1.57 5.31
N SER A 278 -11.47 0.93 4.40
CA SER A 278 -10.38 1.57 3.65
C SER A 278 -10.21 0.94 2.27
N THR A 279 -9.80 1.76 1.28
CA THR A 279 -9.37 1.28 -0.04
C THR A 279 -7.85 1.20 -0.17
N GLN A 280 -7.14 1.36 0.95
CA GLN A 280 -5.70 1.42 0.95
C GLN A 280 -5.06 0.04 0.84
N VAL A 281 -3.81 0.04 0.38
CA VAL A 281 -2.95 -1.13 0.28
C VAL A 281 -1.56 -0.77 0.77
N ILE A 282 -0.87 -1.74 1.38
CA ILE A 282 0.55 -1.68 1.71
C ILE A 282 1.34 -2.40 0.63
N ILE A 283 2.45 -1.79 0.20
CA ILE A 283 3.36 -2.36 -0.79
C ILE A 283 4.81 -2.05 -0.39
N ASP A 284 5.72 -3.03 -0.52
CA ASP A 284 7.15 -2.77 -0.43
C ASP A 284 7.67 -2.29 -1.78
N MET A 285 7.92 -0.98 -1.90
CA MET A 285 8.36 -0.34 -3.13
C MET A 285 9.70 -0.89 -3.62
N SER A 286 10.55 -1.36 -2.71
CA SER A 286 11.90 -1.85 -3.06
C SER A 286 11.90 -3.14 -3.88
N LYS A 287 10.74 -3.80 -3.98
CA LYS A 287 10.55 -5.01 -4.79
C LYS A 287 10.26 -4.70 -6.26
N TYR A 288 10.22 -3.42 -6.64
CA TYR A 288 9.85 -2.99 -7.97
C TYR A 288 10.82 -1.95 -8.54
N ASN A 289 11.06 -2.04 -9.84
CA ASN A 289 11.63 -0.97 -10.64
C ASN A 289 10.50 -0.16 -11.26
N PHE A 290 10.47 1.15 -11.01
CA PHE A 290 9.45 2.05 -11.52
C PHE A 290 9.97 2.84 -12.72
N VAL A 291 9.26 2.77 -13.85
CA VAL A 291 9.58 3.54 -15.05
C VAL A 291 8.45 4.53 -15.31
N VAL A 292 8.77 5.81 -15.39
CA VAL A 292 7.79 6.85 -15.77
C VAL A 292 7.30 6.54 -17.18
N SER A 293 6.00 6.25 -17.30
CA SER A 293 5.34 6.03 -18.59
C SER A 293 4.73 7.30 -19.14
N GLU A 294 4.28 8.20 -18.26
CA GLU A 294 3.62 9.45 -18.64
C GLU A 294 3.77 10.51 -17.56
N TYR A 295 3.87 11.77 -17.99
CA TYR A 295 3.80 12.94 -17.12
C TYR A 295 2.73 13.91 -17.63
N ILE A 296 1.80 14.28 -16.76
CA ILE A 296 0.71 15.21 -17.08
C ILE A 296 0.71 16.32 -16.03
N ASN A 297 0.76 17.57 -16.48
CA ASN A 297 0.46 18.72 -15.63
C ASN A 297 -0.96 19.18 -15.91
N THR A 298 -1.79 19.27 -14.87
CA THR A 298 -3.18 19.71 -14.98
C THR A 298 -3.58 20.61 -13.83
N LYS A 299 -4.77 21.22 -13.94
CA LYS A 299 -5.39 22.02 -12.89
C LYS A 299 -6.65 21.32 -12.39
N ILE A 300 -6.83 21.32 -11.08
CA ILE A 300 -7.99 20.76 -10.41
C ILE A 300 -8.68 21.84 -9.59
N ASN A 301 -10.00 21.76 -9.50
CA ASN A 301 -10.80 22.63 -8.64
C ASN A 301 -11.21 21.87 -7.39
N ILE A 302 -10.94 22.47 -6.24
CA ILE A 302 -11.23 21.88 -4.93
C ILE A 302 -12.22 22.78 -4.22
N SER A 303 -13.28 22.15 -3.69
CA SER A 303 -14.30 22.85 -2.92
C SER A 303 -13.72 23.28 -1.58
N GLU A 304 -13.84 24.56 -1.26
CA GLU A 304 -13.51 25.12 0.04
C GLU A 304 -14.72 25.90 0.56
N GLY A 305 -15.63 25.18 1.20
CA GLY A 305 -16.95 25.70 1.54
C GLY A 305 -17.74 26.04 0.29
N ILE A 306 -18.10 27.32 0.12
CA ILE A 306 -18.90 27.84 -1.00
C ILE A 306 -18.01 28.20 -2.21
N TYR A 307 -16.69 28.28 -2.04
CA TYR A 307 -15.76 28.70 -3.08
C TYR A 307 -14.99 27.52 -3.67
N SER A 308 -14.57 27.63 -4.92
CA SER A 308 -13.61 26.69 -5.54
C SER A 308 -12.24 27.34 -5.64
N LYS A 309 -11.20 26.66 -5.14
CA LYS A 309 -9.81 27.05 -5.44
C LYS A 309 -9.22 26.13 -6.49
N THR A 310 -8.53 26.73 -7.45
CA THR A 310 -7.76 25.99 -8.44
C THR A 310 -6.38 25.66 -7.90
N LYS A 311 -5.98 24.39 -7.99
CA LYS A 311 -4.65 23.88 -7.63
C LYS A 311 -4.01 23.23 -8.84
N ASN A 312 -2.68 23.21 -8.89
CA ASN A 312 -1.94 22.47 -9.91
C ASN A 312 -1.69 21.04 -9.43
N LEU A 313 -1.84 20.08 -10.32
CA LEU A 313 -1.56 18.67 -10.07
C LEU A 313 -0.59 18.14 -11.11
N ASN A 314 0.57 17.69 -10.65
CA ASN A 314 1.57 16.98 -11.43
C ASN A 314 1.29 15.47 -11.31
N ILE A 315 0.84 14.84 -12.39
CA ILE A 315 0.54 13.42 -12.41
C ILE A 315 1.73 12.70 -13.03
N TYR A 316 2.35 11.82 -12.24
CA TYR A 316 3.39 10.92 -12.67
C TYR A 316 2.80 9.52 -12.75
N ARG A 317 2.71 8.98 -13.96
CA ARG A 317 2.33 7.58 -14.17
C ARG A 317 3.58 6.74 -14.27
N TYR A 318 3.64 5.69 -13.46
CA TYR A 318 4.73 4.74 -13.46
C TYR A 318 4.20 3.36 -13.82
N ARG A 319 4.99 2.64 -14.61
CA ARG A 319 4.86 1.19 -14.74
C ARG A 319 5.88 0.52 -13.83
N ALA A 320 5.40 -0.35 -12.96
CA ALA A 320 6.24 -1.13 -12.07
C ALA A 320 6.63 -2.47 -12.73
N TYR A 321 7.86 -2.89 -12.48
CA TYR A 321 8.36 -4.20 -12.89
C TYR A 321 8.98 -4.88 -11.68
N LEU A 322 8.63 -6.15 -11.43
CA LEU A 322 9.23 -6.91 -10.34
C LEU A 322 10.75 -6.96 -10.50
N VAL A 323 11.47 -6.63 -9.43
CA VAL A 323 12.92 -6.84 -9.34
C VAL A 323 13.14 -8.35 -9.35
N LYS A 324 13.91 -8.86 -10.30
CA LYS A 324 14.29 -10.27 -10.32
C LYS A 324 15.21 -10.55 -9.13
N GLU A 325 14.82 -11.50 -8.29
CA GLU A 325 15.66 -12.03 -7.21
C GLU A 325 16.83 -12.85 -7.74
#